data_AF-A0A3C0GHZ6-F1
#
_entry.id   AF-A0A3C0GHZ6-F1
#
_cell.length_a   1.000
_cell.length_b   1.000
_cell.length_c   1.000
_cell.angle_alpha   90.00
_cell.angle_beta   90.00
_cell.angle_gamma   90.00
#
_symmetry.space_group_name_H-M   'P 1'
#
loop_
_entity.id
_entity.type
_entity.pdbx_description
1 polymer ?
#
loop_
_entity_poly.entity_id
_entity_poly.type
_entity_poly.pdbx_seq_one_letter_code
_entity_poly.pdbx_strand_id
1 'polypeptide(L)'
;WRWPLMLGLFVLMLVIGLRYDVGVDFLGYKHDFDGIAEGNGQWNRYELGYWLVGRVLSALGLGSWSLFMFTALITWYYFIKSYEVFPYLLKWGLFFAFTTGFFFASMNGMRQTIALVIFMYAIKYIEEKSL
;
A
#
# COMPACT_ATOMS: atom_id res chain seq x y z
N TRP A 1 -4.60 -22.97 3.58
CA TRP A 1 -4.60 -21.66 4.28
C TRP A 1 -4.02 -20.51 3.45
N ARG A 2 -2.93 -20.69 2.69
CA ARG A 2 -2.30 -19.57 1.95
C ARG A 2 -3.07 -19.11 0.72
N TRP A 3 -3.65 -20.02 -0.07
CA TRP A 3 -4.36 -19.67 -1.31
C TRP A 3 -5.56 -18.72 -1.13
N PRO A 4 -6.48 -18.92 -0.15
CA PRO A 4 -7.58 -17.99 0.09
C PRO A 4 -7.10 -16.56 0.43
N LEU A 5 -5.99 -16.45 1.19
CA LEU A 5 -5.40 -15.14 1.53
C LEU A 5 -4.81 -14.45 0.29
N MET A 6 -4.12 -15.21 -0.57
CA MET A 6 -3.57 -14.66 -1.81
C MET A 6 -4.67 -14.22 -2.77
N LEU A 7 -5.77 -14.97 -2.85
CA LEU A 7 -6.95 -14.58 -3.62
C LEU A 7 -7.61 -13.31 -3.05
N GLY A 8 -7.79 -13.25 -1.73
CA GLY A 8 -8.33 -12.06 -1.06
C GLY A 8 -7.45 -10.83 -1.27
N LEU A 9 -6.13 -10.98 -1.15
CA LEU A 9 -5.16 -9.93 -1.44
C LEU A 9 -5.30 -9.45 -2.90
N PHE A 10 -5.39 -10.38 -3.85
CA PHE A 10 -5.59 -10.05 -5.26
C PHE A 10 -6.86 -9.24 -5.51
N VAL A 11 -7.98 -9.66 -4.93
CA VAL A 11 -9.25 -8.90 -5.01
C VAL A 11 -9.10 -7.52 -4.39
N LEU A 12 -8.46 -7.39 -3.23
CA LEU A 12 -8.22 -6.10 -2.59
C LEU A 12 -7.36 -5.17 -3.45
N MET A 13 -6.30 -5.70 -4.07
CA MET A 13 -5.46 -4.92 -4.99
C MET A 13 -6.25 -4.38 -6.19
N LEU A 14 -7.15 -5.20 -6.75
CA LEU A 14 -8.02 -4.77 -7.84
C LEU A 14 -9.00 -3.69 -7.38
N VAL A 15 -9.66 -3.88 -6.23
CA VAL A 15 -10.59 -2.90 -5.67
C VAL A 15 -9.91 -1.57 -5.38
N ILE A 16 -8.73 -1.59 -4.76
CA ILE A 16 -8.00 -0.37 -4.38
C ILE A 16 -7.34 0.29 -5.59
N GLY A 17 -6.79 -0.50 -6.52
CA GLY A 17 -6.04 -0.02 -7.67
C GLY A 17 -6.92 0.54 -8.80
N LEU A 18 -8.07 -0.08 -9.04
CA LEU A 18 -9.00 0.32 -10.10
C LEU A 18 -10.09 1.30 -9.59
N ARG A 19 -10.02 1.71 -8.32
CA ARG A 19 -10.96 2.72 -7.80
C ARG A 19 -10.78 4.04 -8.54
N TYR A 20 -11.89 4.74 -8.75
CA TYR A 20 -11.88 6.07 -9.34
C TYR A 20 -12.50 7.07 -8.38
N ASP A 21 -11.77 8.15 -8.10
CA ASP A 21 -12.22 9.30 -7.29
C ASP A 21 -12.67 8.93 -5.87
N VAL A 22 -11.92 8.02 -5.23
CA VAL A 22 -12.17 7.58 -3.85
C VAL A 22 -11.06 8.05 -2.92
N GLY A 23 -11.44 8.93 -1.98
CA GLY A 23 -10.57 9.51 -0.96
C GLY A 23 -10.13 10.94 -1.32
N VAL A 24 -9.89 11.74 -0.29
CA VAL A 24 -9.50 13.16 -0.42
C VAL A 24 -8.19 13.31 -1.20
N ASP A 25 -7.24 12.39 -0.99
CA ASP A 25 -5.92 12.47 -1.59
C ASP A 25 -5.85 11.85 -3.00
N PHE A 26 -6.92 11.20 -3.48
CA PHE A 26 -6.91 10.47 -4.76
C PHE A 26 -6.49 11.36 -5.93
N LEU A 27 -7.15 12.51 -6.09
CA LEU A 27 -6.87 13.44 -7.18
C LEU A 27 -5.45 14.02 -7.08
N GLY A 28 -4.96 14.23 -5.86
CA GLY A 28 -3.59 14.66 -5.62
C GLY A 28 -2.58 13.64 -6.15
N TYR A 29 -2.69 12.38 -5.73
CA TYR A 29 -1.79 11.32 -6.20
C TYR A 29 -1.88 11.09 -7.71
N LYS A 30 -3.08 11.15 -8.28
CA LYS A 30 -3.27 11.06 -9.74
C LYS A 30 -2.55 12.19 -10.46
N HIS A 31 -2.82 13.44 -10.07
CA HIS A 31 -2.19 14.62 -10.67
C HIS A 31 -0.66 14.56 -10.57
N ASP A 32 -0.14 14.12 -9.43
CA ASP A 32 1.30 14.03 -9.22
C ASP A 32 1.94 12.89 -10.05
N PHE A 33 1.24 11.76 -10.22
CA PHE A 33 1.68 10.69 -11.12
C PHE A 33 1.66 11.13 -12.58
N ASP A 34 0.58 11.78 -13.02
CA ASP A 34 0.45 12.29 -14.39
C ASP A 34 1.54 13.34 -14.67
N GLY A 35 1.83 14.22 -13.72
CA GLY A 35 2.95 15.16 -13.82
C GLY A 35 4.33 14.48 -13.92
N ILE A 36 4.54 13.36 -13.23
CA ILE A 36 5.76 12.53 -13.39
C ILE A 36 5.83 11.93 -14.80
N ALA A 37 4.71 11.44 -15.33
CA ALA A 37 4.64 10.87 -16.68
C ALA A 37 4.93 11.91 -17.78
N GLU A 38 4.50 13.15 -17.57
CA GLU A 38 4.74 14.28 -18.49
C GLU A 38 6.15 14.90 -18.36
N GLY A 39 6.97 14.47 -17.40
CA GLY A 39 8.30 15.02 -17.15
C GLY A 39 8.30 16.34 -16.37
N ASN A 40 7.14 16.81 -15.91
CA ASN A 40 6.95 18.01 -15.09
C ASN A 40 7.00 17.72 -13.57
N GLY A 41 7.19 16.46 -13.19
CA GLY A 41 7.11 15.99 -11.81
C GLY A 41 8.19 16.58 -10.90
N GLN A 42 7.79 17.27 -9.84
CA GLN A 42 8.71 17.81 -8.84
C GLN A 42 9.36 16.68 -8.03
N TRP A 43 10.67 16.47 -8.22
CA TRP A 43 11.44 15.46 -7.48
C TRP A 43 11.42 15.71 -5.96
N ASN A 44 11.29 16.97 -5.51
CA ASN A 44 11.45 17.33 -4.10
C ASN A 44 10.16 17.32 -3.27
N ARG A 45 9.01 16.94 -3.86
CA ARG A 45 7.72 16.92 -3.14
C ARG A 45 7.51 15.62 -2.36
N TYR A 46 8.11 14.52 -2.81
CA TYR A 46 7.90 13.18 -2.26
C TYR A 46 9.22 12.51 -1.90
N GLU A 47 9.14 11.50 -1.04
CA GLU A 47 10.25 10.62 -0.73
C GLU A 47 10.78 9.96 -2.02
N LEU A 48 12.10 9.81 -2.13
CA LEU A 48 12.77 9.29 -3.34
C LEU A 48 12.16 7.97 -3.83
N GLY A 49 11.83 7.06 -2.91
CA GLY A 49 11.25 5.76 -3.25
C GLY A 49 9.88 5.88 -3.93
N TYR A 50 9.03 6.78 -3.48
CA TYR A 50 7.71 7.01 -4.09
C TYR A 50 7.84 7.58 -5.50
N TRP A 51 8.71 8.58 -5.67
CA TRP A 51 8.97 9.18 -6.97
C TRP A 51 9.56 8.16 -7.97
N LEU A 52 10.50 7.32 -7.51
CA LEU A 52 11.12 6.29 -8.35
C LEU A 52 10.09 5.25 -8.82
N VAL A 53 9.21 4.80 -7.94
CA VAL A 53 8.10 3.90 -8.31
C VAL A 53 7.21 4.55 -9.36
N GLY A 54 6.79 5.81 -9.16
CA GLY A 54 5.99 6.54 -10.14
C GLY A 54 6.67 6.62 -11.51
N ARG A 55 7.96 6.93 -11.53
CA ARG A 55 8.77 7.04 -12.76
C ARG A 55 8.95 5.72 -13.49
N VAL A 56 9.13 4.61 -12.76
CA VAL A 56 9.22 3.27 -13.37
C VAL A 56 7.89 2.88 -13.98
N LEU A 57 6.79 3.07 -13.25
CA LEU A 57 5.45 2.73 -13.75
C LEU A 57 5.05 3.59 -14.96
N SER A 58 5.36 4.89 -14.94
CA SER A 58 5.11 5.77 -16.09
C SER A 58 5.98 5.41 -17.29
N ALA A 59 7.25 5.03 -17.07
CA ALA A 59 8.13 4.56 -18.14
C ALA A 59 7.65 3.26 -18.81
N LEU A 60 6.86 2.45 -18.09
CA LEU A 60 6.18 1.27 -18.65
C LEU A 60 4.87 1.62 -19.40
N GLY A 61 4.51 2.91 -19.49
CA GLY A 61 3.26 3.36 -20.12
C GLY A 61 2.01 3.07 -19.30
N LEU A 62 2.16 2.80 -18.00
CA LEU A 62 1.03 2.52 -17.11
C LEU A 62 0.43 3.81 -16.56
N GLY A 63 -0.89 3.82 -16.35
CA GLY A 63 -1.59 4.94 -15.73
C GLY A 63 -1.48 4.93 -14.20
N SER A 64 -2.00 6.00 -13.57
CA SER A 64 -2.01 6.17 -12.10
C SER A 64 -2.68 5.04 -11.32
N TRP A 65 -3.60 4.28 -11.94
CA TRP A 65 -4.17 3.04 -11.38
C TRP A 65 -3.08 2.03 -10.96
N SER A 66 -1.97 1.97 -11.69
CA SER A 66 -0.86 1.05 -11.41
C SER A 66 -0.11 1.43 -10.13
N LEU A 67 0.00 2.73 -9.84
CA LEU A 67 0.58 3.24 -8.60
C LEU A 67 -0.31 2.88 -7.40
N PHE A 68 -1.64 3.08 -7.52
CA PHE A 68 -2.58 2.68 -6.47
C PHE A 68 -2.55 1.17 -6.24
N MET A 69 -2.47 0.37 -7.30
CA MET A 69 -2.35 -1.09 -7.20
C MET A 69 -1.03 -1.52 -6.54
N PHE A 70 0.09 -0.89 -6.91
CA PHE A 70 1.40 -1.19 -6.34
C PHE A 70 1.49 -0.84 -4.86
N THR A 71 0.98 0.33 -4.48
CA THR A 71 0.93 0.74 -3.06
C THR A 71 -0.01 -0.14 -2.25
N ALA A 72 -1.14 -0.59 -2.82
CA ALA A 72 -2.03 -1.58 -2.21
C ALA A 72 -1.34 -2.93 -1.99
N LEU A 73 -0.60 -3.41 -3.00
CA LEU A 73 0.18 -4.65 -2.92
C LEU A 73 1.14 -4.60 -1.73
N ILE A 74 1.99 -3.57 -1.66
CA ILE A 74 2.96 -3.42 -0.57
C ILE A 74 2.24 -3.37 0.77
N THR A 75 1.23 -2.52 0.89
CA THR A 75 0.52 -2.30 2.15
C THR A 75 -0.08 -3.59 2.70
N TRP A 76 -0.88 -4.27 1.89
CA TRP A 76 -1.61 -5.45 2.35
C TRP A 76 -0.74 -6.71 2.42
N TYR A 77 0.30 -6.81 1.60
CA TYR A 77 1.32 -7.85 1.75
C TYR A 77 2.02 -7.75 3.10
N TYR A 78 2.57 -6.58 3.44
CA TYR A 78 3.27 -6.39 4.72
C TYR A 78 2.32 -6.44 5.91
N PHE A 79 1.08 -5.97 5.76
CA PHE A 79 0.04 -6.14 6.77
C PHE A 79 -0.19 -7.62 7.09
N ILE A 80 -0.35 -8.50 6.10
CA ILE A 80 -0.53 -9.93 6.35
C ILE A 80 0.74 -10.53 6.96
N LYS A 81 1.91 -10.15 6.43
CA LYS A 81 3.22 -10.64 6.90
C LYS A 81 3.54 -10.22 8.32
N SER A 82 3.03 -9.10 8.83
CA SER A 82 3.27 -8.67 10.21
C SER A 82 2.65 -9.60 11.25
N TYR A 83 1.69 -10.44 10.86
CA TYR A 83 1.09 -11.46 11.74
C TYR A 83 1.80 -12.82 11.66
N GLU A 84 2.97 -12.94 11.03
CA GLU A 84 3.71 -14.21 10.97
C GLU A 84 4.08 -14.76 12.35
N VAL A 85 4.38 -13.89 13.32
CA VAL A 85 4.71 -14.28 14.70
C VAL A 85 3.48 -14.75 15.47
N PHE A 86 2.34 -14.07 15.27
CA PHE A 86 1.08 -14.40 15.93
C PHE A 86 -0.06 -14.65 14.91
N PRO A 87 -0.03 -15.76 14.14
CA PRO A 87 -0.95 -15.97 13.02
C PRO A 87 -2.43 -16.01 13.42
N TYR A 88 -2.73 -16.42 14.67
CA TYR A 88 -4.10 -16.49 15.18
C TYR A 88 -4.75 -15.10 15.34
N LEU A 89 -3.96 -14.03 15.39
CA LEU A 89 -4.44 -12.65 15.46
C LEU A 89 -4.81 -12.08 14.08
N LEU A 90 -4.36 -12.68 12.97
CA LEU A 90 -4.59 -12.15 11.62
C LEU A 90 -6.08 -11.93 11.31
N LYS A 91 -6.95 -12.85 11.74
CA LYS A 91 -8.40 -12.72 11.54
C LYS A 91 -8.98 -11.48 12.22
N TRP A 92 -8.48 -11.15 13.42
CA TRP A 92 -8.86 -9.95 14.16
C TRP A 92 -8.23 -8.71 13.56
N GLY A 93 -6.98 -8.80 13.12
CA GLY A 93 -6.31 -7.75 12.36
C GLY A 93 -7.10 -7.34 11.13
N LEU A 94 -7.51 -8.30 10.31
CA LEU A 94 -8.36 -8.05 9.14
C LEU A 94 -9.71 -7.46 9.55
N PHE A 95 -10.39 -8.04 10.54
CA PHE A 95 -11.67 -7.51 11.05
C PHE A 95 -11.56 -6.03 11.43
N PHE A 96 -10.57 -5.66 12.25
CA PHE A 96 -10.37 -4.27 12.64
C PHE A 96 -9.96 -3.41 11.44
N ALA A 97 -9.10 -3.92 10.55
CA ALA A 97 -8.66 -3.17 9.38
C ALA A 97 -9.85 -2.67 8.52
N PHE A 98 -10.90 -3.49 8.38
CA PHE A 98 -12.10 -3.12 7.63
C PHE A 98 -13.14 -2.34 8.44
N THR A 99 -13.18 -2.48 9.77
CA THR A 99 -14.24 -1.89 10.61
C THR A 99 -13.86 -0.60 11.30
N THR A 100 -12.56 -0.32 11.52
CA THR A 100 -12.09 0.86 12.26
C THR A 100 -11.58 1.99 11.37
N GLY A 101 -11.64 1.82 10.05
CA GLY A 101 -11.25 2.84 9.08
C GLY A 101 -9.82 2.72 8.54
N PHE A 102 -9.03 1.74 8.99
CA PHE A 102 -7.67 1.49 8.45
C PHE A 102 -7.68 1.25 6.94
N PHE A 103 -8.68 0.53 6.41
CA PHE A 103 -8.84 0.35 4.97
C PHE A 103 -8.92 1.70 4.22
N PHE A 104 -9.71 2.65 4.71
CA PHE A 104 -9.80 3.99 4.13
C PHE A 104 -8.55 4.83 4.37
N ALA A 105 -7.93 4.70 5.54
CA ALA A 105 -6.66 5.35 5.83
C ALA A 105 -5.55 4.88 4.86
N SER A 106 -5.52 3.57 4.55
CA SER A 106 -4.56 2.99 3.60
C SER A 106 -4.70 3.55 2.17
N MET A 107 -5.90 4.02 1.82
CA MET A 107 -6.18 4.61 0.51
C MET A 107 -5.79 6.09 0.43
N ASN A 108 -5.94 6.85 1.52
CA ASN A 108 -5.64 8.29 1.57
C ASN A 108 -4.17 8.53 1.97
N GLY A 109 -3.76 8.02 3.13
CA GLY A 109 -2.39 8.09 3.62
C GLY A 109 -1.54 6.92 3.13
N MET A 110 -1.48 6.65 1.81
CA MET A 110 -0.83 5.44 1.28
C MET A 110 0.64 5.32 1.71
N ARG A 111 1.37 6.44 1.72
CA ARG A 111 2.80 6.47 2.06
C ARG A 111 3.02 6.23 3.56
N GLN A 112 2.23 6.90 4.41
CA GLN A 112 2.28 6.71 5.86
C GLN A 112 1.86 5.30 6.25
N THR A 113 0.88 4.73 5.56
CA THR A 113 0.39 3.38 5.82
C THR A 113 1.40 2.32 5.43
N ILE A 114 2.11 2.50 4.30
CA ILE A 114 3.24 1.63 3.93
C ILE A 114 4.31 1.64 5.02
N ALA A 115 4.70 2.82 5.50
CA ALA A 115 5.68 2.94 6.57
C ALA A 115 5.21 2.22 7.85
N LEU A 116 3.94 2.37 8.22
CA LEU A 116 3.33 1.73 9.37
C LEU A 116 3.35 0.19 9.26
N VAL A 117 2.92 -0.39 8.14
CA VAL A 117 2.87 -1.85 8.00
C VAL A 117 4.25 -2.49 7.90
N ILE A 118 5.22 -1.78 7.32
CA ILE A 118 6.62 -2.23 7.30
C ILE A 118 7.19 -2.19 8.72
N PHE A 119 6.90 -1.14 9.49
CA PHE A 119 7.28 -1.08 10.90
C PHE A 119 6.66 -2.22 11.71
N MET A 120 5.35 -2.48 11.54
CA MET A 120 4.67 -3.61 12.18
C MET A 120 5.32 -4.95 11.80
N TYR A 121 5.67 -5.14 10.53
CA TYR A 121 6.39 -6.33 10.07
C TYR A 121 7.77 -6.45 10.73
N ALA A 122 8.46 -5.34 10.95
CA ALA A 122 9.78 -5.34 11.56
C ALA A 122 9.79 -5.74 13.05
N ILE A 123 8.65 -5.65 13.75
CA ILE A 123 8.52 -6.03 15.17
C ILE A 123 8.98 -7.47 15.41
N LYS A 124 8.76 -8.38 14.46
CA LYS A 124 9.20 -9.77 14.60
C LYS A 124 10.71 -9.91 14.81
N TYR A 125 11.50 -9.05 14.16
CA TYR A 125 12.95 -9.07 14.30
C TYR A 125 13.42 -8.48 15.63
N ILE A 126 12.57 -7.70 16.31
CA ILE A 126 12.83 -7.22 17.67
C ILE A 126 12.59 -8.37 18.65
N GLU A 127 11.47 -9.08 18.52
CA GLU A 127 11.17 -10.23 19.38
C GLU A 127 12.17 -11.37 19.20
N GLU A 128 12.50 -11.73 17.95
CA GLU A 128 13.49 -12.78 17.64
C GLU A 128 14.89 -12.48 18.20
N LYS A 129 15.24 -11.21 18.42
CA LYS A 129 16.53 -10.81 19.02
C LYS A 129 16.51 -10.78 20.55
N SER A 130 15.33 -10.83 21.16
CA SER A 130 15.13 -10.78 22.61
C SER A 130 15.02 -12.17 23.28
N LEU A 131 15.03 -13.23 22.47
CA LEU A 131 15.14 -14.64 22.85
C LEU A 131 16.54 -15.17 22.53
#